data_AF-A0A3S0HP67-F1
#
_entry.id   AF-A0A3S0HP67-F1
#
_cell.length_a   1.000
_cell.length_b   1.000
_cell.length_c   1.000
_cell.angle_alpha   90.00
_cell.angle_beta   90.00
_cell.angle_gamma   90.00
#
_symmetry.space_group_name_H-M   'P 1'
#
loop_
_entity.id
_entity.type
_entity.pdbx_description
1 polymer ?
#
loop_
_entity_poly.entity_id
_entity_poly.type
_entity_poly.pdbx_seq_one_letter_code
_entity_poly.pdbx_strand_id
1 'polypeptide(L)' 'MQIGIWIAIVISAIISFIVADFYEQPLHWYLFILIIFIGFFINTVILILKTKDEKEKNEI' A
#
# COMPACT_ATOMS: atom_id res chain seq x y z
N MET A 1 -3.34 13.56 1.53
CA MET A 1 -3.40 12.10 1.37
C MET A 1 -4.81 11.66 1.73
N GLN A 2 -5.58 11.08 0.81
CA GLN A 2 -6.94 10.63 1.12
C GLN A 2 -6.87 9.48 2.13
N ILE A 3 -7.65 9.58 3.22
CA ILE A 3 -7.83 8.53 4.23
C ILE A 3 -8.19 7.19 3.60
N GLY A 4 -8.88 7.20 2.44
CA GLY A 4 -9.22 6.01 1.67
C GLY A 4 -8.01 5.15 1.24
N ILE A 5 -6.86 5.76 0.90
CA ILE A 5 -5.69 5.00 0.44
C ILE A 5 -5.03 4.25 1.60
N TRP A 6 -4.97 4.88 2.78
CA TRP A 6 -4.50 4.22 4.00
C TRP A 6 -5.37 3.01 4.35
N ILE A 7 -6.70 3.20 4.31
CA ILE A 7 -7.67 2.12 4.59
C ILE A 7 -7.52 0.99 3.55
N ALA A 8 -7.34 1.31 2.27
CA ALA A 8 -7.13 0.33 1.23
C ALA A 8 -5.88 -0.53 1.46
N ILE A 9 -4.75 0.07 1.89
CA ILE A 9 -3.52 -0.67 2.21
C ILE A 9 -3.76 -1.67 3.35
N VAL A 10 -4.43 -1.23 4.42
CA VAL A 10 -4.71 -2.08 5.58
C VAL A 10 -5.65 -3.23 5.21
N ILE A 11 -6.74 -2.94 4.47
CA ILE A 11 -7.66 -3.98 3.99
C ILE A 11 -6.95 -4.99 3.09
N SER A 12 -6.08 -4.52 2.19
CA SER A 12 -5.30 -5.38 1.31
C SER A 12 -4.38 -6.33 2.09
N ALA A 13 -3.73 -5.82 3.15
CA ALA A 13 -2.90 -6.63 4.03
C ALA A 13 -3.71 -7.70 4.77
N ILE A 14 -4.91 -7.34 5.27
CA ILE A 14 -5.82 -8.27 5.93
C ILE A 14 -6.27 -9.38 4.95
N ILE A 15 -6.68 -9.02 3.74
CA ILE A 15 -7.10 -9.99 2.72
C ILE A 15 -5.95 -10.95 2.38
N SER A 16 -4.73 -10.43 2.22
CA SER A 16 -3.56 -11.27 1.94
C SER A 16 -3.30 -12.31 3.04
N PHE A 17 -3.55 -11.94 4.30
CA PHE A 17 -3.41 -12.85 5.44
C PHE A 17 -4.54 -13.89 5.50
N ILE A 18 -5.77 -13.50 5.18
CA ILE A 18 -6.91 -14.43 5.06
C ILE A 18 -6.64 -15.46 3.95
N VAL A 19 -6.10 -15.01 2.82
CA VAL A 19 -5.72 -15.92 1.72
C VAL A 19 -4.61 -16.86 2.18
N ALA A 20 -3.56 -16.37 2.84
CA ALA A 20 -2.48 -17.22 3.34
C ALA A 20 -2.98 -18.28 4.34
N ASP A 21 -3.91 -17.90 5.23
CA ASP A 21 -4.56 -18.81 6.18
C ASP A 21 -5.36 -19.91 5.47
N PHE A 22 -6.10 -19.55 4.42
CA PHE A 22 -6.86 -20.50 3.60
C PHE A 22 -5.99 -21.57 2.92
N TYR A 23 -4.73 -21.23 2.60
CA TYR A 23 -3.74 -22.17 2.03
C TYR A 23 -2.88 -22.86 3.10
N GLU A 24 -3.24 -22.75 4.38
CA GLU A 24 -2.51 -23.30 5.53
C GLU A 24 -1.03 -22.84 5.56
N GLN A 25 -0.74 -21.65 5.03
CA GLN A 25 0.63 -21.13 5.06
C GLN A 25 1.01 -20.69 6.48
N PRO A 26 2.29 -20.89 6.87
CA PRO A 26 2.79 -20.38 8.13
C PRO A 26 2.75 -18.85 8.13
N LEU A 27 1.80 -18.30 8.88
CA LEU A 27 1.61 -16.86 9.03
C LEU A 27 2.61 -16.29 10.03
N HIS A 28 3.70 -15.75 9.50
CA HIS A 28 4.65 -15.02 10.31
C HIS A 28 4.23 -13.55 10.49
N TRP A 29 4.10 -13.11 11.74
CA TRP A 29 3.64 -11.77 12.08
C TRP A 29 4.47 -10.63 11.46
N TYR A 30 5.78 -10.84 11.27
CA TYR A 30 6.64 -9.83 10.64
C TYR A 30 6.27 -9.56 9.16
N LEU A 31 5.68 -10.54 8.46
CA LEU A 31 5.23 -10.36 7.08
C LEU A 31 4.06 -9.38 7.00
N PHE A 32 3.20 -9.33 8.02
CA PHE A 32 2.11 -8.37 8.10
C PHE A 32 2.64 -6.94 8.13
N ILE A 33 3.61 -6.70 9.02
CA ILE A 33 4.27 -5.41 9.18
C ILE A 33 4.98 -5.02 7.88
N LEU A 34 5.69 -5.97 7.25
CA LEU A 34 6.38 -5.76 6.00
C LEU A 34 5.43 -5.33 4.86
N ILE A 35 4.29 -5.99 4.72
CA ILE A 35 3.28 -5.66 3.69
C ILE A 35 2.75 -4.24 3.89
N ILE A 36 2.48 -3.83 5.15
CA ILE A 36 2.04 -2.46 5.45
C ILE A 36 3.10 -1.45 5.06
N PHE A 37 4.37 -1.68 5.39
CA PHE A 37 5.49 -0.80 5.00
C PHE A 37 5.65 -0.70 3.48
N ILE A 38 5.52 -1.81 2.76
CA ILE A 38 5.58 -1.83 1.29
C ILE A 38 4.43 -1.03 0.70
N GLY A 39 3.19 -1.22 1.19
CA GLY A 39 2.04 -0.43 0.76
C GLY A 39 2.25 1.07 1.00
N PHE A 40 2.84 1.42 2.15
CA PHE A 40 3.25 2.79 2.46
C PHE A 40 4.25 3.34 1.45
N PHE A 41 5.30 2.57 1.18
CA PHE A 41 6.37 2.96 0.27
C PHE A 41 5.85 3.20 -1.15
N ILE A 42 5.04 2.28 -1.68
CA ILE A 42 4.41 2.41 -3.00
C ILE A 42 3.54 3.67 -3.07
N ASN A 43 2.72 3.92 -2.05
CA ASN A 43 1.88 5.11 -2.00
C ASN A 43 2.70 6.41 -1.99
N THR A 44 3.83 6.43 -1.29
CA THR A 44 4.78 7.56 -1.34
C THR A 44 5.35 7.76 -2.74
N VAL A 45 5.75 6.69 -3.42
CA VAL A 45 6.24 6.79 -4.81
C VAL A 45 5.16 7.35 -5.74
N ILE A 46 3.92 6.86 -5.62
CA ILE A 46 2.77 7.36 -6.40
C ILE A 46 2.55 8.85 -6.13
N LEU A 47 2.62 9.28 -4.85
CA LEU A 47 2.46 10.69 -4.49
C LEU A 47 3.53 11.55 -5.15
N ILE A 48 4.79 11.14 -5.10
CA ILE A 48 5.91 11.88 -5.70
C ILE A 48 5.72 12.02 -7.21
N LEU A 49 5.36 10.93 -7.89
CA LEU A 49 5.10 10.94 -9.33
C LEU A 49 3.91 11.84 -9.68
N LYS A 50 2.82 11.75 -8.92
CA LYS A 50 1.63 12.58 -9.11
C LYS A 50 1.92 14.06 -8.92
N THR A 51 2.69 14.43 -7.90
CA THR A 51 3.09 15.83 -7.68
C THR A 51 3.99 16.36 -8.79
N LYS A 52 4.83 15.52 -9.41
CA LYS A 52 5.64 15.91 -10.56
C LYS A 52 4.78 16.16 -11.80
N ASP A 53 3.84 15.25 -12.09
CA ASP A 53 2.90 15.35 -13.22
C ASP A 53 2.00 16.61 -13.11
N GLU A 54 1.48 16.89 -11.91
CA GLU A 54 0.66 18.09 -11.66
C GLU A 54 1.46 19.39 -11.79
N LYS A 55 2.77 19.39 -11.47
CA LYS A 55 3.64 20.56 -11.70
C LYS A 55 3.90 20.80 -13.18
N GLU A 56 4.25 19.75 -13.92
CA GLU A 56 4.53 19.83 -15.36
C GLU A 56 3.30 20.31 -16.15
N LYS A 57 2.09 19.88 -15.78
CA LYS A 57 0.85 20.32 -16.42
C LYS A 57 0.49 21.79 -16.16
N ASN A 58 0.90 22.38 -15.03
CA ASN A 58 0.59 23.77 -14.67
C ASN A 58 1.63 24.78 -15.18
N GLU A 59 2.73 24.31 -15.78
CA GLU A 59 3.79 25.14 -16.37
C GLU A 59 3.67 25.27 -17.91
N ILE A 60 2.62 24.69 -18.52
CA ILE A 60 2.30 24.76 -19.96
C ILE A 60 1.07 25.65 -20.18
#